data_AF-A0A954UB94-F1
#
_entry.id   AF-A0A954UB94-F1
#
_cell.length_a   1.000
_cell.length_b   1.000
_cell.length_c   1.000
_cell.angle_alpha   90.00
_cell.angle_beta   90.00
_cell.angle_gamma   90.00
#
_symmetry.space_group_name_H-M   'P 1'
#
loop_
_entity.id
_entity.type
_entity.pdbx_description
1 polymer ?
#
loop_
_entity_poly.entity_id
_entity_poly.type
_entity_poly.pdbx_seq_one_letter_code
_entity_poly.pdbx_strand_id
1 'polypeptide(L)'
;DCASNPDANGNPFPPTAQHALREGRQAAHNLAAVLAGQSSTPLNYRSKGTMAPLGGRKAIANLFGMHLTGLPAWLLWRTVYLSIMPGWGRKLRVAFDWTADMFFRRDYSQQSSERT
;
A
#
# COMPACT_ATOMS: atom_id res chain seq x y z
N ASP A 1 -14.97 0.67 2.28
CA ASP A 1 -15.42 -0.48 1.51
C ASP A 1 -16.77 -0.91 2.08
N CYS A 2 -17.79 -1.03 1.25
CA CYS A 2 -19.16 -1.40 1.66
C CYS A 2 -19.73 -2.54 0.79
N ALA A 3 -18.95 -3.09 -0.14
CA ALA A 3 -19.35 -4.21 -0.97
C ALA A 3 -18.90 -5.52 -0.29
N SER A 4 -19.78 -6.51 -0.23
CA SER A 4 -19.43 -7.87 0.21
C SER A 4 -19.34 -8.76 -1.01
N ASN A 5 -18.15 -8.79 -1.64
CA ASN A 5 -17.88 -9.68 -2.76
C ASN A 5 -17.24 -10.98 -2.25
N PRO A 6 -17.89 -12.14 -2.40
CA PRO A 6 -17.33 -13.42 -1.97
C PRO A 6 -16.16 -13.85 -2.86
N ASP A 7 -15.15 -14.46 -2.24
CA ASP A 7 -14.08 -15.15 -2.94
C ASP A 7 -14.56 -16.48 -3.54
N ALA A 8 -13.67 -17.20 -4.21
CA ALA A 8 -13.99 -18.50 -4.82
C ALA A 8 -14.49 -19.57 -3.82
N ASN A 9 -14.27 -19.37 -2.52
CA ASN A 9 -14.69 -20.26 -1.43
C ASN A 9 -15.91 -19.71 -0.67
N GLY A 10 -16.49 -18.58 -1.10
CA GLY A 10 -17.64 -17.93 -0.46
C GLY A 10 -17.30 -16.99 0.69
N ASN A 11 -16.02 -16.75 1.00
CA ASN A 11 -15.61 -15.86 2.08
C ASN A 11 -15.50 -14.40 1.58
N PRO A 12 -15.92 -13.41 2.38
CA PRO A 12 -15.76 -12.02 1.99
C PRO A 12 -14.27 -11.63 1.89
N PHE A 13 -13.92 -10.83 0.88
CA PHE A 13 -12.57 -10.26 0.79
C PHE A 13 -12.28 -9.30 1.96
N PRO A 14 -11.00 -9.20 2.40
CA PRO A 14 -10.64 -8.30 3.48
C PRO A 14 -10.79 -6.83 3.04
N PRO A 15 -11.30 -5.94 3.91
CA PRO A 15 -11.65 -4.56 3.58
C PRO A 15 -10.40 -3.67 3.49
N THR A 16 -9.59 -3.92 2.46
CA THR A 16 -8.33 -3.20 2.23
C THR A 16 -8.44 -2.33 0.99
N ALA A 17 -7.71 -1.22 0.97
CA ALA A 17 -7.66 -0.33 -0.20
C ALA A 17 -7.21 -1.05 -1.48
N GLN A 18 -6.36 -2.07 -1.36
CA GLN A 18 -5.92 -2.89 -2.50
C GLN A 18 -7.07 -3.68 -3.12
N HIS A 19 -7.92 -4.29 -2.29
CA HIS A 19 -9.10 -5.03 -2.76
C HIS A 19 -10.13 -4.07 -3.40
N ALA A 20 -10.46 -2.96 -2.74
CA ALA A 20 -11.40 -1.96 -3.29
C ALA A 20 -10.95 -1.40 -4.66
N LEU A 21 -9.66 -1.10 -4.84
CA LEU A 21 -9.11 -0.63 -6.12
C LEU A 21 -9.21 -1.68 -7.23
N ARG A 22 -9.07 -2.96 -6.88
CA ARG A 22 -9.19 -4.07 -7.84
C ARG A 22 -10.63 -4.35 -8.20
N GLU A 23 -11.52 -4.36 -7.20
CA GLU A 23 -12.95 -4.49 -7.39
C GLU A 23 -13.51 -3.40 -8.31
N GLY A 24 -13.15 -2.14 -8.08
CA GLY A 24 -13.58 -1.03 -8.94
C GLY A 24 -13.14 -1.21 -10.40
N ARG A 25 -11.90 -1.68 -10.64
CA ARG A 25 -11.42 -1.95 -12.02
C ARG A 25 -12.14 -3.13 -12.66
N GLN A 26 -12.36 -4.21 -11.92
CA GLN A 26 -13.07 -5.39 -12.43
C GLN A 26 -14.53 -5.06 -12.73
N ALA A 27 -15.19 -4.27 -11.87
CA ALA A 27 -16.54 -3.79 -12.10
C ALA A 27 -16.65 -2.97 -13.39
N ALA A 28 -15.73 -2.02 -13.60
CA ALA A 28 -15.68 -1.25 -14.84
C ALA A 28 -15.45 -2.13 -16.08
N HIS A 29 -14.56 -3.13 -15.99
CA HIS A 29 -14.31 -4.06 -17.08
C HIS A 29 -15.54 -4.93 -17.40
N ASN A 30 -16.19 -5.49 -16.38
CA ASN A 30 -17.38 -6.31 -16.55
C ASN A 30 -18.55 -5.50 -17.11
N LEU A 31 -18.70 -4.24 -16.70
CA LEU A 31 -19.72 -3.36 -17.27
C LEU A 31 -19.50 -3.14 -18.78
N ALA A 32 -18.26 -2.90 -19.20
CA ALA A 32 -17.92 -2.77 -20.61
C ALA A 32 -18.16 -4.08 -21.40
N ALA A 33 -17.81 -5.23 -20.80
CA ALA A 33 -18.03 -6.55 -21.42
C ALA A 33 -19.52 -6.84 -21.63
N VAL A 34 -20.36 -6.57 -20.63
CA VAL A 34 -21.81 -6.75 -20.71
C VAL A 34 -22.42 -5.85 -21.79
N LEU A 35 -21.97 -4.59 -21.90
CA LEU A 35 -22.41 -3.68 -22.97
C LEU A 35 -22.00 -4.18 -24.37
N ALA A 36 -20.91 -4.95 -24.48
CA ALA A 36 -20.46 -5.58 -25.71
C ALA A 36 -21.09 -6.97 -25.97
N GLY A 37 -22.05 -7.40 -25.14
CA GLY A 37 -22.69 -8.72 -25.25
C GLY A 37 -21.81 -9.89 -24.80
N GLN A 38 -20.72 -9.62 -24.07
CA GLN A 38 -19.81 -10.62 -23.51
C GLN A 38 -20.17 -10.95 -22.06
N SER A 39 -19.79 -12.15 -21.61
CA SER A 39 -19.99 -12.59 -20.23
C SER A 39 -19.05 -11.86 -19.26
N SER A 40 -19.54 -11.59 -18.04
CA SER A 40 -18.74 -11.04 -16.96
C SER A 40 -17.77 -12.08 -16.40
N THR A 41 -16.64 -11.62 -15.85
CA THR A 41 -15.65 -12.50 -15.22
C THR A 41 -15.61 -12.30 -13.70
N PRO A 42 -15.53 -13.39 -12.91
CA PRO A 42 -15.45 -13.28 -11.46
C PRO A 42 -14.10 -12.68 -11.03
N LEU A 43 -14.10 -11.95 -9.91
CA LEU A 43 -12.87 -11.42 -9.34
C LEU A 43 -12.05 -12.56 -8.71
N ASN A 44 -10.95 -12.93 -9.36
CA ASN A 44 -9.96 -13.84 -8.77
C ASN A 44 -8.69 -13.06 -8.46
N TYR A 45 -8.56 -12.58 -7.21
CA TYR A 45 -7.38 -11.84 -6.76
C TYR A 45 -6.70 -12.50 -5.58
N ARG A 46 -5.44 -12.87 -5.79
CA ARG A 46 -4.53 -13.32 -4.73
C ARG A 46 -3.69 -12.14 -4.27
N SER A 47 -3.77 -11.80 -2.98
CA SER A 47 -2.93 -10.76 -2.39
C SER A 47 -1.46 -11.11 -2.59
N LYS A 48 -0.70 -10.18 -3.19
CA LYS A 48 0.74 -10.35 -3.49
C LYS A 48 1.61 -10.19 -2.24
N GLY A 49 1.01 -9.76 -1.13
CA GLY A 49 1.72 -9.51 0.12
C GLY A 49 1.20 -8.28 0.84
N THR A 50 1.56 -8.17 2.12
CA THR A 50 1.22 -7.04 2.99
C THR A 50 2.50 -6.46 3.59
N MET A 51 2.52 -5.13 3.76
CA MET A 51 3.64 -4.42 4.37
C MET A 51 3.12 -3.37 5.32
N ALA A 52 3.74 -3.26 6.50
CA ALA A 52 3.38 -2.28 7.51
C ALA A 52 4.65 -1.67 8.15
N PRO A 53 4.84 -0.35 8.10
CA PRO A 53 5.89 0.33 8.87
C PRO A 53 5.51 0.37 10.36
N LEU A 54 6.47 0.10 11.26
CA LEU A 54 6.27 0.09 12.71
C LEU A 54 6.84 1.34 13.41
N GLY A 55 7.52 2.22 12.67
CA GLY A 55 8.29 3.33 13.24
C GLY A 55 9.71 2.93 13.65
N GLY A 56 10.55 3.90 13.99
CA GLY A 56 11.92 3.64 14.50
C GLY A 56 12.81 2.79 13.58
N ARG A 57 12.72 2.97 12.26
CA ARG A 57 13.43 2.18 11.23
C ARG A 57 13.09 0.67 11.22
N LYS A 58 11.90 0.30 11.71
CA LYS A 58 11.37 -1.06 11.67
C LYS A 58 10.13 -1.13 10.78
N ALA A 59 10.00 -2.21 10.04
CA ALA A 59 8.78 -2.58 9.33
C ALA A 59 8.62 -4.09 9.33
N ILE A 60 7.43 -4.55 8.96
CA ILE A 60 7.14 -5.95 8.67
C ILE A 60 6.65 -6.02 7.23
N ALA A 61 7.19 -6.95 6.46
CA ALA A 61 6.81 -7.20 5.09
C ALA A 61 6.61 -8.70 4.87
N ASN A 62 5.44 -9.09 4.37
CA ASN A 62 5.14 -10.42 3.90
C ASN A 62 4.89 -10.33 2.39
N LEU A 63 5.85 -10.78 1.57
CA LEU A 63 5.75 -10.71 0.11
C LEU A 63 5.97 -12.11 -0.47
N PHE A 64 5.00 -12.61 -1.23
CA PHE A 64 5.11 -13.90 -1.94
C PHE A 64 5.64 -15.07 -1.06
N GLY A 65 5.31 -15.09 0.24
CA GLY A 65 5.76 -16.13 1.18
C GLY A 65 7.09 -15.84 1.88
N MET A 66 7.77 -14.73 1.55
CA MET A 66 8.93 -14.25 2.30
C MET A 66 8.50 -13.30 3.41
N HIS A 67 8.90 -13.61 4.64
CA HIS A 67 8.69 -12.77 5.81
C HIS A 67 9.97 -11.99 6.13
N LEU A 68 9.94 -10.67 5.94
CA LEU A 68 11.02 -9.76 6.28
C LEU A 68 10.59 -8.90 7.46
N THR A 69 11.49 -8.70 8.42
CA THR A 69 11.26 -7.87 9.60
C THR A 69 12.44 -6.93 9.86
N GLY A 70 12.17 -5.82 10.56
CA GLY A 70 13.21 -4.87 10.99
C GLY A 70 13.70 -3.94 9.88
N LEU A 71 15.01 -3.68 9.86
CA LEU A 71 15.66 -2.76 8.93
C LEU A 71 15.48 -3.14 7.43
N PRO A 72 15.67 -4.41 7.00
CA PRO A 72 15.52 -4.76 5.59
C PRO A 72 14.08 -4.60 5.10
N ALA A 73 13.09 -4.94 5.92
CA ALA A 73 11.69 -4.68 5.61
C ALA A 73 11.39 -3.16 5.52
N TRP A 74 12.04 -2.36 6.36
CA TRP A 74 11.88 -0.91 6.34
C TRP A 74 12.48 -0.27 5.08
N LEU A 75 13.66 -0.72 4.64
CA LEU A 75 14.25 -0.30 3.37
C LEU A 75 13.37 -0.69 2.18
N LEU A 76 12.88 -1.93 2.16
CA LEU A 76 12.00 -2.42 1.09
C LEU A 76 10.71 -1.60 1.01
N TRP A 77 10.08 -1.30 2.15
CA TRP A 77 8.90 -0.44 2.22
C TRP A 77 9.17 0.96 1.64
N ARG A 78 10.30 1.59 1.99
CA ARG A 78 10.72 2.89 1.41
C ARG A 78 10.86 2.82 -0.10
N THR A 79 11.53 1.79 -0.62
CA THR A 79 11.75 1.60 -2.06
C THR A 79 10.42 1.43 -2.82
N VAL A 80 9.50 0.63 -2.29
CA VAL A 80 8.17 0.43 -2.89
C VAL A 80 7.35 1.72 -2.83
N TYR A 81 7.40 2.45 -1.72
CA TYR A 81 6.68 3.73 -1.62
C TYR A 81 7.17 4.75 -2.65
N LEU A 82 8.49 4.83 -2.86
CA LEU A 82 9.08 5.69 -3.89
C LEU A 82 8.74 5.23 -5.32
N SER A 83 8.55 3.93 -5.57
CA SER A 83 8.20 3.44 -6.90
C SER A 83 6.75 3.72 -7.30
N ILE A 84 5.84 3.77 -6.33
CA ILE A 84 4.42 4.08 -6.54
C ILE A 84 4.17 5.59 -6.70
N MET A 85 5.10 6.44 -6.23
CA MET A 85 4.95 7.90 -6.27
C MET A 85 5.07 8.47 -7.70
N PRO A 86 4.08 9.27 -8.17
CA PRO A 86 4.15 9.89 -9.48
C PRO A 86 5.13 11.09 -9.47
N GLY A 87 5.97 11.17 -10.52
CA GLY A 87 6.88 12.29 -10.77
C GLY A 87 8.30 12.09 -10.22
N TRP A 88 9.28 12.11 -11.12
CA TRP A 88 10.70 11.91 -10.81
C TRP A 88 11.26 12.97 -9.85
N GLY A 89 10.90 14.24 -10.02
CA GLY A 89 11.37 15.31 -9.13
C GLY A 89 10.91 15.15 -7.68
N ARG A 90 9.65 14.72 -7.48
CA ARG A 90 9.11 14.45 -6.14
C ARG A 90 9.78 13.23 -5.51
N LYS A 91 10.01 12.18 -6.30
CA LYS A 91 10.71 10.96 -5.88
C LYS A 91 12.13 11.27 -5.41
N LEU A 92 12.88 12.09 -6.14
CA LEU A 92 14.23 12.51 -5.76
C LEU A 92 14.22 13.36 -4.49
N ARG A 93 13.34 14.37 -4.39
CA ARG A 93 13.24 15.20 -3.18
C ARG A 93 12.98 14.35 -1.93
N VAL A 94 12.00 13.45 -2.01
CA VAL A 94 11.67 12.55 -0.89
C VAL A 94 12.85 11.64 -0.56
N ALA A 95 13.55 11.09 -1.56
CA ALA A 95 14.74 10.28 -1.33
C ALA A 95 15.87 11.09 -0.66
N PHE A 96 16.08 12.34 -1.07
CA PHE A 96 17.06 13.25 -0.48
C PHE A 96 16.69 13.61 0.96
N ASP A 97 15.45 14.04 1.23
CA ASP A 97 14.96 14.31 2.59
C ASP A 97 15.15 13.09 3.49
N TRP A 98 14.83 11.91 2.98
CA TRP A 98 14.97 10.65 3.69
C TRP A 98 16.41 10.22 3.97
N THR A 99 17.34 10.64 3.12
CA THR A 99 18.78 10.43 3.27
C THR A 99 19.34 11.46 4.24
N ALA A 100 18.95 12.72 4.10
CA ALA A 100 19.33 13.81 5.00
C ALA A 100 18.85 13.53 6.43
N ASP A 101 17.62 13.05 6.64
CA ASP A 101 17.06 12.66 7.94
C ASP A 101 17.76 11.44 8.57
N MET A 102 18.59 10.70 7.80
CA MET A 102 19.48 9.67 8.38
C MET A 102 20.76 10.27 8.97
N PHE A 103 21.26 11.37 8.42
CA PHE A 103 22.49 12.04 8.83
C PHE A 103 22.25 13.19 9.81
N PHE A 104 21.14 13.91 9.65
CA PHE A 104 20.70 15.00 10.50
C PHE A 104 19.52 14.49 11.33
N ARG A 105 19.66 14.50 12.66
CA ARG A 105 18.52 14.26 13.54
C ARG A 105 17.46 15.32 13.24
N ARG A 106 16.23 14.89 12.96
CA ARG A 106 15.06 15.77 12.97
C ARG A 106 14.98 16.47 14.33
N ASP A 107 15.22 17.78 14.35
CA ASP A 107 14.88 18.62 15.49
C ASP A 107 13.35 18.68 15.58
N TYR A 108 12.79 17.82 16.43
CA TYR A 108 11.43 17.97 16.89
C TYR A 108 11.44 19.15 17.87
N SER A 109 11.30 20.37 17.36
CA SER A 109 10.94 21.50 18.23
C SER A 109 9.51 21.26 18.72
N GLN A 110 9.40 20.45 19.77
CA GLN A 110 8.16 20.22 20.50
C GLN A 110 7.80 21.56 21.16
N GLN A 111 6.86 22.30 20.57
CA GLN A 111 6.25 23.42 21.27
C GLN A 111 5.47 22.83 22.44
N SER A 112 6.05 22.95 23.64
CA SER A 112 5.36 22.79 24.90
C SER A 112 4.25 23.84 24.93
N SER A 113 3.03 23.47 24.54
CA SER A 113 1.86 24.22 24.95
C SER A 113 1.67 23.96 26.44
N GLU A 114 2.37 24.74 27.26
CA GLU A 114 1.91 24.98 28.62
C GLU A 114 0.51 25.56 28.51
N ARG A 115 -0.49 24.77 28.94
CA ARG A 115 -1.80 25.31 29.29
C ARG A 115 -1.97 25.15 30.79
N THR A 116 -2.07 26.31 31.41
CA THR A 116 -2.36 26.66 32.79
C THR A 116 -3.66 26.03 33.27
#